data_AF-A0A250KV32-F1
#
_entry.id   AF-A0A250KV32-F1
#
_cell.length_a   1.000
_cell.length_b   1.000
_cell.length_c   1.000
_cell.angle_alpha   90.00
_cell.angle_beta   90.00
_cell.angle_gamma   90.00
#
_symmetry.space_group_name_H-M   'P 1'
#
loop_
_entity.id
_entity.type
_entity.pdbx_description
1 polymer ?
#
loop_
_entity_poly.entity_id
_entity_poly.type
_entity_poly.pdbx_seq_one_letter_code
_entity_poly.pdbx_strand_id
1 'polypeptide(L)' 'METVIEQLIRTFNGYGYAVAGVVIGFFDDPAQARACAFQIVNLTQQDVDVFGNQLIMVL' A
#
# COMPACT_ATOMS: atom_id res chain seq x y z
N MET A 1 -4.30 -14.36 7.70
CA MET A 1 -3.31 -13.65 8.55
C MET A 1 -2.98 -12.39 7.80
N GLU A 2 -3.35 -11.24 8.35
CA GLU A 2 -3.19 -9.96 7.67
C GLU A 2 -1.72 -9.54 7.71
N THR A 3 -1.17 -9.14 6.56
CA THR A 3 0.24 -8.73 6.48
C THR A 3 0.43 -7.36 7.12
N VAL A 4 1.68 -7.05 7.53
CA VAL A 4 2.02 -5.72 8.08
C VAL A 4 1.67 -4.61 7.07
N ILE A 5 1.78 -4.89 5.76
CA ILE A 5 1.42 -3.95 4.70
C ILE A 5 -0.08 -3.73 4.62
N GLU A 6 -0.90 -4.78 4.70
CA GLU A 6 -2.36 -4.66 4.72
C GLU A 6 -2.85 -3.86 5.94
N GLN A 7 -2.24 -4.06 7.10
CA GLN A 7 -2.53 -3.27 8.31
C GLN A 7 -2.15 -1.79 8.13
N LEU A 8 -1.01 -1.53 7.50
CA LEU A 8 -0.56 -0.17 7.22
C LEU A 8 -1.52 0.53 6.25
N ILE A 9 -1.93 -0.15 5.17
CA ILE A 9 -2.94 0.35 4.22
C ILE A 9 -4.22 0.77 4.96
N ARG A 10 -4.72 -0.05 5.89
CA ARG A 10 -5.90 0.30 6.70
C ARG A 10 -5.70 1.50 7.62
N THR A 11 -4.49 1.69 8.15
CA THR A 11 -4.16 2.84 9.02
C THR A 11 -4.24 4.15 8.25
N PHE A 12 -4.04 4.11 6.93
CA PHE A 12 -4.23 5.24 6.01
C PHE A 12 -5.65 5.32 5.43
N ASN A 13 -6.63 4.62 6.03
CA ASN A 13 -8.01 4.49 5.54
C ASN A 13 -8.13 3.86 4.14
N GLY A 14 -7.16 3.02 3.76
CA GLY A 14 -7.20 2.28 2.51
C GLY A 14 -7.77 0.88 2.67
N TYR A 15 -8.13 0.28 1.53
CA TYR A 15 -8.44 -1.14 1.40
C TYR A 15 -7.38 -1.81 0.54
N GLY A 16 -6.76 -2.88 1.03
CA GLY A 16 -5.73 -3.60 0.31
C GLY A 16 -5.91 -5.10 0.36
N TYR A 17 -5.37 -5.78 -0.66
CA TYR A 17 -5.28 -7.23 -0.69
C TYR A 17 -3.99 -7.68 -1.39
N ALA A 18 -3.51 -8.85 -0.98
CA ALA A 18 -2.42 -9.54 -1.66
C ALA A 18 -2.94 -10.63 -2.61
N VAL A 19 -2.41 -10.68 -3.83
CA VAL A 19 -2.68 -11.74 -4.80
C VAL A 19 -1.43 -12.03 -5.63
N ALA A 20 -1.07 -13.31 -5.78
CA ALA A 20 0.03 -13.76 -6.64
C ALA A 20 1.37 -13.01 -6.42
N GLY A 21 1.73 -12.72 -5.17
CA GLY A 21 2.96 -11.99 -4.84
C GLY A 21 2.88 -10.48 -5.10
N VAL A 22 1.69 -9.93 -5.30
CA VAL A 22 1.46 -8.50 -5.48
C VAL A 22 0.51 -8.00 -4.42
N VAL A 23 0.84 -6.88 -3.78
CA VAL A 23 -0.08 -6.14 -2.91
C VAL A 23 -0.65 -4.97 -3.69
N ILE A 24 -1.97 -4.82 -3.66
CA ILE A 24 -2.68 -3.70 -4.26
C ILE A 24 -3.46 -2.99 -3.16
N GLY A 25 -3.30 -1.68 -3.06
CA GLY A 25 -4.03 -0.82 -2.12
C GLY A 25 -4.84 0.24 -2.83
N PHE A 26 -6.07 0.48 -2.38
CA PHE A 26 -7.00 1.50 -2.87
C PHE A 26 -7.33 2.48 -1.77
N PHE A 27 -7.42 3.76 -2.13
CA PHE A 27 -7.67 4.88 -1.22
C PHE A 27 -8.68 5.86 -1.83
N ASP A 28 -9.42 6.58 -0.99
CA ASP A 28 -10.33 7.62 -1.47
C ASP A 28 -9.59 8.92 -1.83
N ASP A 29 -8.43 9.17 -1.20
CA ASP A 29 -7.60 10.34 -1.43
C ASP A 29 -6.20 9.95 -1.98
N PRO A 30 -5.76 10.51 -3.13
CA PRO A 30 -4.43 10.25 -3.66
C PRO A 30 -3.28 10.67 -2.73
N ALA A 31 -3.51 11.61 -1.80
CA ALA A 31 -2.55 11.96 -0.76
C ALA A 31 -2.35 10.81 0.26
N GLN A 32 -3.41 10.07 0.60
CA GLN A 32 -3.32 8.90 1.49
C GLN A 32 -2.53 7.77 0.82
N ALA A 33 -2.77 7.51 -0.47
CA ALA A 33 -2.02 6.52 -1.23
C ALA A 33 -0.51 6.82 -1.22
N ARG A 34 -0.13 8.09 -1.49
CA ARG A 34 1.27 8.54 -1.45
C ARG A 34 1.89 8.44 -0.06
N ALA A 35 1.16 8.85 0.98
CA ALA A 35 1.66 8.78 2.35
C ALA A 35 1.84 7.33 2.83
N CYS A 36 0.91 6.44 2.46
CA CYS A 36 1.01 5.01 2.74
C CYS A 36 2.22 4.39 2.03
N ALA A 37 2.38 4.65 0.73
CA ALA A 37 3.52 4.17 -0.05
C ALA A 37 4.86 4.60 0.56
N PHE A 38 5.00 5.86 0.98
CA PHE A 38 6.20 6.34 1.66
C PHE A 38 6.51 5.55 2.94
N GLN A 39 5.49 5.22 3.74
CA GLN A 39 5.69 4.40 4.95
C GLN A 39 6.06 2.95 4.62
N ILE A 40 5.48 2.37 3.57
CA ILE A 40 5.82 1.02 3.10
C ILE A 40 7.28 0.97 2.66
N VAL A 41 7.74 1.93 1.84
CA VAL A 41 9.13 2.01 1.38
C VAL A 41 10.09 2.14 2.57
N ASN A 42 9.78 3.00 3.54
CA ASN A 42 10.65 3.15 4.73
C ASN A 42 10.75 1.86 5.55
N LEU A 43 9.63 1.14 5.70
CA LEU A 43 9.58 -0.08 6.50
C LEU A 43 10.25 -1.28 5.81
N THR A 44 10.11 -1.39 4.49
CA THR A 44 10.48 -2.60 3.75
C THR A 44 11.68 -2.44 2.83
N GLN A 45 12.04 -1.20 2.49
CA GLN A 45 13.04 -0.87 1.46
C GLN A 45 12.68 -1.45 0.07
N GLN A 46 11.40 -1.78 -0.17
CA GLN A 46 10.89 -2.23 -1.46
C GLN A 46 10.25 -1.06 -2.21
N ASP A 47 10.30 -1.14 -3.55
CA ASP A 47 9.66 -0.16 -4.42
C ASP A 47 8.12 -0.30 -4.38
N VAL A 48 7.44 0.85 -4.38
CA VAL A 48 5.98 0.94 -4.39
C VAL A 48 5.56 1.94 -5.45
N ASP A 49 4.80 1.49 -6.43
CA ASP A 49 4.24 2.35 -7.47
C ASP A 49 2.92 2.95 -6.99
N VAL A 50 2.71 4.26 -7.24
CA VAL A 50 1.48 4.96 -6.88
C VAL A 50 0.83 5.56 -8.13
N PHE A 51 -0.42 5.17 -8.37
CA PHE A 51 -1.24 5.62 -9.49
C PHE A 51 -2.49 6.33 -8.98
N GLY A 52 -2.37 7.63 -8.72
CA GLY A 52 -3.46 8.42 -8.13
C GLY A 52 -3.86 7.86 -6.76
N ASN A 53 -5.02 7.21 -6.75
CA ASN A 53 -5.68 6.66 -5.56
C ASN A 53 -5.30 5.20 -5.26
N GLN A 54 -4.39 4.64 -6.03
CA GLN A 54 -3.98 3.24 -5.93
C GLN A 54 -2.48 3.15 -5.67
N LEU A 55 -2.05 2.13 -4.92
CA LEU A 55 -0.67 1.70 -4.86
C LEU A 55 -0.53 0.23 -5.26
N ILE A 56 0.64 -0.13 -5.79
CA ILE A 56 1.02 -1.49 -6.18
C ILE A 56 2.43 -1.76 -5.67
N MET A 57 2.63 -2.94 -5.10
CA MET A 57 3.92 -3.41 -4.59
C MET A 57 4.10 -4.88 -4.94
N VAL A 58 5.27 -5.26 -5.45
CA VAL A 58 5.63 -6.64 -5.74
C VAL A 58 6.47 -7.20 -4.58
N LEU A 59 6.07 -8.35 -4.05
CA LEU A 59 6.67 -9.02 -2.88
C LEU A 59 7.87 -9.89 -3.24
#